data_AF-A0A948YA30-F1
#
_entry.id   AF-A0A948YA30-F1
#
_cell.length_a   1.000
_cell.length_b   1.000
_cell.length_c   1.000
_cell.angle_alpha   90.00
_cell.angle_beta   90.00
_cell.angle_gamma   90.00
#
_symmetry.space_group_name_H-M   'P 1'
#
loop_
_entity.id
_entity.type
_entity.pdbx_description
1 polymer ?
#
loop_
_entity_poly.entity_id
_entity_poly.type
_entity_poly.pdbx_seq_one_letter_code
_entity_poly.pdbx_strand_id
1 'polypeptide(L)'
;MNIRTITIKDNSEFNSVVSHPLQSFEWGEFRRKTGIKVIRRGFFEKRKLVKGFTLTIHKIPKTPFSIGYLPKGDMPNKELIDELRRIGKEEKCIFIQLEPNIILNRHSGEEQGEDSRIDSGQARMTKLDLVLAAHPLFTKYTFVLD
;
A
#
# COMPACT_ATOMS: atom_id res chain seq x y z
N MET A 1 17.49 -4.93 2.02
CA MET A 1 16.28 -5.78 2.01
C MET A 1 16.22 -6.55 0.71
N ASN A 2 15.75 -7.80 0.76
CA ASN A 2 15.44 -8.60 -0.44
C ASN A 2 13.92 -8.65 -0.60
N ILE A 3 13.40 -8.39 -1.81
CA ILE A 3 11.96 -8.41 -2.08
C ILE A 3 11.63 -9.66 -2.89
N ARG A 4 10.62 -10.43 -2.47
CA ARG A 4 10.20 -11.67 -3.14
C ARG A 4 8.70 -11.75 -3.29
N THR A 5 8.25 -12.52 -4.28
CA THR A 5 6.84 -12.90 -4.42
C THR A 5 6.44 -13.83 -3.29
N ILE A 6 5.31 -13.53 -2.65
CA ILE A 6 4.69 -14.37 -1.63
C ILE A 6 3.86 -15.45 -2.31
N THR A 7 4.08 -16.71 -1.90
CA THR A 7 3.39 -17.89 -2.40
C THR A 7 2.44 -18.45 -1.35
N ILE A 8 1.67 -19.48 -1.69
CA ILE A 8 0.76 -20.14 -0.74
C ILE A 8 1.49 -20.76 0.45
N LYS A 9 2.75 -21.16 0.29
CA LYS A 9 3.58 -21.71 1.38
C LYS A 9 3.90 -20.67 2.45
N ASP A 10 3.92 -19.41 2.05
CA ASP A 10 4.28 -18.29 2.92
C ASP A 10 3.05 -17.71 3.64
N ASN A 11 1.84 -18.26 3.44
CA ASN A 11 0.58 -17.65 3.91
C ASN A 11 0.63 -17.29 5.41
N SER A 12 0.93 -18.27 6.27
CA SER A 12 0.94 -18.05 7.72
C SER A 12 1.98 -17.00 8.15
N GLU A 13 3.16 -17.00 7.53
CA GLU A 13 4.21 -16.02 7.86
C GLU A 13 3.80 -14.63 7.34
N PHE A 14 3.27 -14.55 6.12
CA PHE A 14 2.80 -13.31 5.51
C PHE A 14 1.68 -12.64 6.30
N ASN A 15 0.69 -13.42 6.73
CA ASN A 15 -0.41 -12.91 7.55
C ASN A 15 0.05 -12.41 8.92
N SER A 16 1.18 -12.91 9.44
CA SER A 16 1.71 -12.44 10.72
C SER A 16 2.42 -11.08 10.65
N VAL A 17 2.79 -10.62 9.44
CA VAL A 17 3.50 -9.33 9.25
C VAL A 17 2.64 -8.22 8.63
N VAL A 18 1.44 -8.54 8.12
CA VAL A 18 0.51 -7.52 7.58
C VAL A 18 -0.48 -7.09 8.65
N SER A 19 -0.79 -5.80 8.70
CA SER A 19 -1.53 -5.18 9.80
C SER A 19 -3.02 -4.96 9.53
N HIS A 20 -3.51 -5.23 8.31
CA HIS A 20 -4.89 -4.94 7.92
C HIS A 20 -5.53 -6.12 7.16
N PRO A 21 -6.82 -6.43 7.38
CA PRO A 21 -7.50 -7.53 6.69
C PRO A 21 -7.42 -7.45 5.16
N LEU A 22 -7.51 -6.24 4.59
CA LEU A 22 -7.37 -6.02 3.14
C LEU A 22 -5.97 -6.34 2.58
N GLN A 23 -4.97 -6.45 3.44
CA GLN A 23 -3.62 -6.86 3.09
C GLN A 23 -3.37 -8.36 3.29
N SER A 24 -4.27 -9.08 3.96
CA SER A 24 -4.16 -10.52 4.22
C SER A 24 -4.09 -11.36 2.94
N PHE A 25 -3.54 -12.56 3.08
CA PHE A 25 -3.48 -13.54 2.00
C PHE A 25 -4.90 -13.90 1.54
N GLU A 26 -5.82 -14.19 2.44
CA GLU A 26 -7.19 -14.60 2.16
C GLU A 26 -7.96 -13.52 1.41
N TRP A 27 -7.76 -12.25 1.76
CA TRP A 27 -8.35 -11.14 1.01
C TRP A 27 -7.88 -11.11 -0.44
N GLY A 28 -6.59 -11.32 -0.68
CA GLY A 28 -6.09 -11.43 -2.05
C GLY A 28 -6.65 -12.66 -2.79
N GLU A 29 -6.90 -13.79 -2.12
CA GLU A 29 -7.54 -14.95 -2.77
C GLU A 29 -8.99 -14.64 -3.13
N PHE A 30 -9.72 -13.95 -2.25
CA PHE A 30 -11.05 -13.43 -2.54
C PHE A 30 -11.04 -12.53 -3.78
N ARG A 31 -10.13 -11.55 -3.87
CA ARG A 31 -10.02 -10.67 -5.05
C ARG A 31 -9.62 -11.43 -6.32
N ARG A 32 -8.78 -12.47 -6.22
CA ARG A 32 -8.46 -13.31 -7.37
C ARG A 32 -9.70 -14.04 -7.91
N LYS A 33 -10.58 -14.52 -7.03
CA LYS A 33 -11.86 -15.16 -7.42
C LYS A 33 -12.81 -14.19 -8.12
N THR A 34 -12.72 -12.89 -7.87
CA THR A 34 -13.50 -11.87 -8.60
C THR A 34 -12.87 -11.45 -9.92
N GLY A 35 -11.88 -12.19 -10.43
CA GLY A 35 -11.19 -11.89 -11.69
C GLY A 35 -10.15 -10.78 -11.61
N ILE A 36 -9.81 -10.30 -10.40
CA ILE A 36 -8.84 -9.23 -10.21
C ILE A 36 -7.45 -9.84 -10.04
N LYS A 37 -6.47 -9.30 -10.76
CA LYS A 37 -5.08 -9.75 -10.61
C LYS A 37 -4.52 -9.25 -9.27
N VAL A 38 -3.88 -10.15 -8.54
CA VAL A 38 -3.32 -9.90 -7.21
C VAL A 38 -1.82 -10.18 -7.22
N ILE A 39 -1.05 -9.18 -6.77
CA ILE A 39 0.40 -9.25 -6.61
C ILE A 39 0.71 -9.11 -5.14
N ARG A 40 1.42 -10.08 -4.56
CA ARG A 40 1.91 -10.03 -3.19
C ARG A 40 3.43 -9.97 -3.17
N ARG A 41 3.97 -9.10 -2.34
CA ARG A 41 5.42 -8.98 -2.10
C ARG A 41 5.73 -9.02 -0.62
N GLY A 42 6.78 -9.75 -0.29
CA GLY A 42 7.38 -9.79 1.04
C GLY A 42 8.75 -9.15 1.01
N PHE A 43 9.07 -8.40 2.06
CA PHE A 43 10.39 -7.83 2.27
C PHE A 43 11.09 -8.65 3.35
N PHE A 44 12.26 -9.14 2.98
CA PHE A 44 13.05 -10.02 3.82
C PHE A 44 14.30 -9.28 4.30
N GLU A 45 14.53 -9.39 5.61
CA GLU A 45 15.80 -9.05 6.24
C GLU A 45 16.53 -10.35 6.57
N LYS A 46 17.70 -10.54 5.94
CA LYS A 46 18.41 -11.82 5.90
C LYS A 46 17.52 -12.93 5.33
N ARG A 47 16.80 -13.65 6.19
CA ARG A 47 15.86 -14.75 5.83
C ARG A 47 14.49 -14.64 6.50
N LYS A 48 14.25 -13.59 7.30
CA LYS A 48 12.99 -13.39 8.01
C LYS A 48 12.10 -12.44 7.21
N LEU A 49 10.84 -12.79 7.02
CA LEU A 49 9.84 -11.87 6.48
C LEU A 49 9.53 -10.81 7.54
N VAL A 50 9.69 -9.53 7.18
CA VAL A 50 9.50 -8.42 8.14
C VAL A 50 8.33 -7.50 7.81
N LYS A 51 7.95 -7.41 6.53
CA LYS A 51 6.78 -6.66 6.06
C LYS A 51 6.31 -7.24 4.73
N GLY A 52 5.08 -6.98 4.37
CA GLY A 52 4.53 -7.42 3.10
C GLY A 52 3.39 -6.54 2.64
N PHE A 53 3.03 -6.66 1.36
CA PHE A 53 1.85 -6.01 0.83
C PHE A 53 1.11 -6.89 -0.17
N THR A 54 -0.19 -6.64 -0.26
CA THR A 54 -1.11 -7.16 -1.28
C THR A 54 -1.59 -6.00 -2.14
N LEU A 55 -1.19 -6.02 -3.42
CA LEU A 55 -1.56 -5.06 -4.45
C LEU A 55 -2.57 -5.71 -5.42
N THR A 56 -3.57 -4.94 -5.84
CA THR A 56 -4.53 -5.36 -6.87
C THR A 56 -4.31 -4.58 -8.16
N ILE A 57 -4.45 -5.24 -9.31
CA ILE A 57 -4.30 -4.63 -10.64
C ILE A 57 -5.64 -4.68 -11.38
N HIS A 58 -6.10 -3.51 -11.84
CA HIS A 58 -7.39 -3.29 -12.47
C HIS A 58 -7.19 -2.84 -13.92
N LYS A 59 -7.67 -3.61 -14.89
CA LYS A 59 -7.55 -3.25 -16.31
C LYS A 59 -8.51 -2.11 -16.65
N ILE A 60 -8.04 -1.15 -17.45
CA ILE A 60 -8.88 -0.09 -17.98
C ILE A 60 -9.55 -0.63 -19.26
N PRO A 61 -10.90 -0.69 -19.33
CA PRO A 61 -11.60 -1.22 -20.49
C PRO A 61 -11.17 -0.55 -21.80
N LYS A 62 -11.02 -1.34 -22.86
CA LYS A 62 -10.67 -0.88 -24.22
C LYS A 62 -9.27 -0.24 -24.36
N THR A 63 -8.38 -0.41 -23.38
CA THR A 63 -6.99 0.07 -23.46
C THR A 63 -6.00 -1.01 -23.02
N PRO A 64 -4.69 -0.90 -23.37
CA PRO A 64 -3.67 -1.81 -22.85
C PRO A 64 -3.21 -1.46 -21.43
N PHE A 65 -3.79 -0.45 -20.80
CA PHE A 65 -3.35 0.11 -19.52
C PHE A 65 -4.13 -0.44 -18.33
N SER A 66 -3.55 -0.28 -17.14
CA SER A 66 -4.15 -0.71 -15.88
C SER A 66 -3.99 0.34 -14.77
N ILE A 67 -4.59 0.08 -13.62
CA ILE A 67 -4.45 0.85 -12.39
C ILE A 67 -4.02 -0.11 -11.29
N GLY A 68 -2.97 0.24 -10.56
CA GLY A 68 -2.61 -0.47 -9.33
C GLY A 68 -3.32 0.12 -8.12
N TYR A 69 -3.70 -0.72 -7.17
CA TYR A 69 -4.33 -0.27 -5.93
C TYR A 69 -3.82 -1.03 -4.71
N LEU A 70 -3.26 -0.28 -3.75
CA LEU A 70 -2.70 -0.76 -2.49
C LEU A 70 -3.55 -0.26 -1.29
N PRO A 71 -4.59 -1.00 -0.90
CA PRO A 71 -5.50 -0.60 0.19
C PRO A 71 -4.88 -0.85 1.56
N LYS A 72 -4.87 0.16 2.44
CA LYS A 72 -4.55 0.00 3.87
C LYS A 72 -3.18 -0.65 4.11
N GLY A 73 -2.22 -0.35 3.26
CA GLY A 73 -0.82 -0.77 3.42
C GLY A 73 -0.07 0.07 4.45
N ASP A 74 1.21 -0.24 4.64
CA ASP A 74 2.10 0.55 5.48
C ASP A 74 2.39 1.93 4.86
N MET A 75 2.97 2.84 5.66
CA MET A 75 3.44 4.11 5.14
C MET A 75 4.48 3.92 4.04
N PRO A 76 4.33 4.63 2.89
CA PRO A 76 5.27 4.48 1.81
C PRO A 76 6.68 4.89 2.19
N ASN A 77 7.65 4.06 1.80
CA ASN A 77 9.07 4.32 1.91
C ASN A 77 9.76 4.07 0.55
N LYS A 78 11.04 4.42 0.43
CA LYS A 78 11.76 4.33 -0.85
C LYS A 78 11.72 2.91 -1.44
N GLU A 79 11.94 1.88 -0.62
CA GLU A 79 11.95 0.49 -1.09
C GLU A 79 10.59 0.04 -1.62
N LEU A 80 9.51 0.45 -0.96
CA LEU A 80 8.15 0.18 -1.43
C LEU A 80 7.89 0.90 -2.76
N ILE A 81 8.22 2.19 -2.85
CA ILE A 81 7.99 2.99 -4.06
C ILE A 81 8.77 2.44 -5.25
N ASP A 82 10.03 2.04 -5.06
CA ASP A 82 10.84 1.47 -6.14
C ASP A 82 10.26 0.14 -6.65
N GLU A 83 9.78 -0.72 -5.75
CA GLU A 83 9.10 -1.97 -6.13
C GLU A 83 7.76 -1.71 -6.83
N LEU A 84 6.97 -0.75 -6.34
CA LEU A 84 5.70 -0.36 -6.98
C LEU A 84 5.93 0.22 -8.37
N ARG A 85 6.98 1.02 -8.59
CA ARG A 85 7.36 1.50 -9.93
C ARG A 85 7.70 0.35 -10.87
N ARG A 86 8.45 -0.65 -10.40
CA ARG A 86 8.78 -1.85 -11.18
C ARG A 86 7.50 -2.58 -11.58
N ILE A 87 6.63 -2.87 -10.62
CA ILE A 87 5.33 -3.52 -10.87
C ILE A 87 4.49 -2.67 -11.83
N GLY A 88 4.43 -1.36 -11.64
CA GLY A 88 3.65 -0.45 -12.49
C GLY A 88 4.10 -0.50 -13.95
N LYS A 89 5.40 -0.58 -14.21
CA LYS A 89 5.94 -0.77 -15.58
C LYS A 89 5.56 -2.13 -16.17
N GLU A 90 5.73 -3.20 -15.38
CA GLU A 90 5.40 -4.58 -15.79
C GLU A 90 3.91 -4.75 -16.11
N GLU A 91 3.04 -4.11 -15.32
CA GLU A 91 1.59 -4.20 -15.44
C GLU A 91 0.95 -3.10 -16.29
N LYS A 92 1.76 -2.19 -16.86
CA LYS A 92 1.32 -1.01 -17.63
C LYS A 92 0.32 -0.14 -16.84
N CYS A 93 0.60 0.07 -15.56
CA CYS A 93 -0.19 0.95 -14.70
C CYS A 93 -0.01 2.42 -15.12
N ILE A 94 -1.11 3.14 -15.34
CA ILE A 94 -1.06 4.61 -15.50
C ILE A 94 -0.78 5.33 -14.17
N PHE A 95 -1.21 4.72 -13.06
CA PHE A 95 -0.83 5.10 -11.70
C PHE A 95 -1.04 3.92 -10.74
N ILE A 96 -0.51 4.06 -9.53
CA ILE A 96 -0.80 3.17 -8.41
C ILE A 96 -1.31 4.02 -7.25
N GLN A 97 -2.53 3.76 -6.81
CA GLN A 97 -3.14 4.45 -5.68
C GLN A 97 -2.78 3.77 -4.37
N LEU A 98 -2.27 4.55 -3.42
CA LEU A 98 -1.86 4.11 -2.09
C LEU A 98 -2.79 4.74 -1.04
N GLU A 99 -3.33 3.91 -0.15
CA GLU A 99 -4.17 4.39 0.95
C GLU A 99 -3.67 3.79 2.27
N PRO A 100 -2.58 4.32 2.85
CA PRO A 100 -1.95 3.72 4.01
C PRO A 100 -2.88 3.69 5.23
N ASN A 101 -2.75 2.66 6.07
CA ASN A 101 -3.51 2.52 7.30
C ASN A 101 -2.86 3.31 8.44
N ILE A 102 -3.02 4.63 8.44
CA ILE A 102 -2.47 5.53 9.46
C ILE A 102 -3.53 6.42 10.09
N ILE A 103 -3.34 6.73 11.37
CA ILE A 103 -4.08 7.76 12.08
C ILE A 103 -3.23 9.03 12.06
N LEU A 104 -3.77 10.10 11.45
CA LEU A 104 -3.17 11.42 11.52
C LEU A 104 -3.64 12.10 12.82
N ASN A 105 -2.81 12.07 13.87
CA ASN A 105 -3.09 12.80 15.10
C ASN A 105 -2.99 14.32 14.85
N ARG A 106 -4.16 14.95 14.66
CA ARG A 106 -4.30 16.41 14.55
C ARG A 106 -4.48 17.12 15.90
N HIS A 107 -4.73 16.37 16.98
CA HIS A 107 -5.05 16.92 18.31
C HIS A 107 -4.16 16.35 19.43
N SER A 108 -2.84 16.35 19.25
CA SER A 108 -1.97 16.42 20.43
C SER A 108 -1.78 17.91 20.72
N GLY A 109 -2.28 18.39 21.86
CA GLY A 109 -2.26 19.79 22.31
C GLY A 109 -0.86 20.34 22.62
N GLU A 110 0.14 19.95 21.84
CA GLU A 110 1.41 20.64 21.76
C GLU A 110 1.36 21.52 20.51
N GLU A 111 1.47 22.82 20.72
CA GLU A 111 1.66 23.89 19.73
C GLU A 111 2.98 23.70 18.95
N GLN A 112 3.18 22.53 18.32
CA GLN A 112 4.07 22.42 17.18
C GLN A 112 3.19 22.61 15.97
N GLY A 113 3.26 23.84 15.43
CA GLY A 113 2.34 24.38 14.43
C GLY A 113 1.92 23.37 13.37
N GLU A 114 0.64 23.47 13.00
CA GLU A 114 -0.04 22.73 11.92
C GLU A 114 0.82 22.58 10.65
N ASP A 115 1.64 23.60 10.39
CA ASP A 115 2.59 23.69 9.28
C ASP A 115 3.68 22.60 9.34
N SER A 116 4.24 22.26 10.49
CA SER A 116 5.40 21.35 10.62
C SER A 116 5.11 19.88 10.28
N ARG A 117 3.91 19.37 10.62
CA ARG A 117 3.50 17.98 10.35
C ARG A 117 2.95 17.81 8.93
N ILE A 118 2.31 18.84 8.40
CA ILE A 118 1.87 18.90 7.00
C ILE A 118 3.10 19.07 6.10
N ASP A 119 4.02 19.96 6.43
CA ASP A 119 5.25 20.20 5.67
C ASP A 119 6.18 18.98 5.68
N SER A 120 6.34 18.28 6.81
CA SER A 120 7.08 17.01 6.83
C SER A 120 6.40 15.87 6.06
N GLY A 121 5.07 15.83 6.02
CA GLY A 121 4.30 14.91 5.18
C GLY A 121 4.41 15.25 3.69
N GLN A 122 4.26 16.52 3.35
CA GLN A 122 4.36 17.07 1.99
C GLN A 122 5.79 16.89 1.45
N ALA A 123 6.81 17.22 2.25
CA ALA A 123 8.23 17.03 1.92
C ALA A 123 8.61 15.55 1.77
N ARG A 124 8.02 14.66 2.56
CA ARG A 124 8.17 13.20 2.37
C ARG A 124 7.49 12.71 1.10
N MET A 125 6.32 13.26 0.76
CA MET A 125 5.62 12.95 -0.47
C MET A 125 6.39 13.42 -1.71
N THR A 126 6.87 14.67 -1.72
CA THR A 126 7.68 15.20 -2.83
C THR A 126 8.99 14.44 -3.00
N LYS A 127 9.66 14.07 -1.90
CA LYS A 127 10.88 13.24 -1.95
C LYS A 127 10.66 11.84 -2.56
N LEU A 128 9.44 11.32 -2.49
CA LEU A 128 9.08 9.99 -3.02
C LEU A 128 8.32 10.07 -4.36
N ASP A 129 8.22 11.25 -4.97
CA ASP A 129 7.42 11.52 -6.17
C ASP A 129 5.95 11.10 -6.01
N LEU A 130 5.38 11.30 -4.83
CA LEU A 130 3.98 11.00 -4.52
C LEU A 130 3.12 12.25 -4.68
N VAL A 131 1.93 12.06 -5.26
CA VAL A 131 0.91 13.10 -5.42
C VAL A 131 -0.33 12.71 -4.61
N LEU A 132 -1.01 13.69 -4.02
CA LEU A 132 -2.27 13.47 -3.33
C LEU A 132 -3.33 12.92 -4.30
N ALA A 133 -3.99 11.83 -3.90
CA ALA A 133 -5.07 11.25 -4.70
C ALA A 133 -6.30 12.17 -4.68
N ALA A 134 -6.87 12.43 -5.85
CA ALA A 134 -8.10 13.23 -5.98
C ALA A 134 -9.34 12.50 -5.42
N HIS A 135 -9.37 11.17 -5.53
CA HIS A 135 -10.51 10.33 -5.18
C HIS A 135 -10.06 9.15 -4.31
N PRO A 136 -9.80 9.37 -3.01
CA PRO A 136 -9.57 8.27 -2.07
C PRO A 136 -10.85 7.41 -1.95
N LEU A 137 -10.67 6.09 -1.91
CA LEU A 137 -11.75 5.13 -1.68
C LEU A 137 -12.12 5.09 -0.19
N PHE A 138 -11.15 5.28 0.71
CA PHE A 138 -11.41 5.40 2.14
C PHE A 138 -11.62 6.86 2.55
N THR A 139 -12.63 7.07 3.39
CA THR A 139 -12.84 8.36 4.05
C THR A 139 -11.67 8.71 4.96
N LYS A 140 -11.41 10.00 5.12
CA LYS A 140 -10.38 10.52 6.05
C LYS A 140 -10.68 10.19 7.51
N TYR A 141 -11.94 9.89 7.82
CA TYR A 141 -12.42 9.57 9.16
C TYR A 141 -12.79 8.10 9.23
N THR A 142 -12.37 7.43 10.31
CA THR A 142 -12.74 6.06 10.64
C THR A 142 -13.29 6.08 12.07
N PHE A 143 -14.51 5.59 12.26
CA PHE A 143 -15.08 5.38 13.59
C PHE A 143 -14.55 4.06 14.15
N VAL A 144 -13.86 4.12 15.28
CA VAL A 144 -13.42 2.94 16.03
C VAL A 144 -14.38 2.80 17.19
N LEU A 145 -15.14 1.70 17.20
CA LEU A 145 -16.03 1.35 18.31
C LEU A 145 -15.24 0.43 19.25
N ASP A 146 -15.24 0.77 20.52
CA ASP A 146 -14.65 0.01 21.62
C ASP A 146 -15.64 -0.95 22.29
#